data_AF-A0A2N1N3A2-F1
#
_entry.id   AF-A0A2N1N3A2-F1
#
_cell.length_a   1.000
_cell.length_b   1.000
_cell.length_c   1.000
_cell.angle_alpha   90.00
_cell.angle_beta   90.00
_cell.angle_gamma   90.00
#
_symmetry.space_group_name_H-M   'P 1'
#
loop_
_entity.id
_entity.type
_entity.pdbx_description
1 polymer ?
#
loop_
_entity_poly.entity_id
_entity_poly.type
_entity_poly.pdbx_seq_one_letter_code
_entity_poly.pdbx_strand_id
1 'polypeptide(L)'
;MKLQSFYLLTIFFMCLSVLESQAYKATIKQTLGVLCRFWVEDANHNRIAGDGKRHYHTCDGADKVIEFGNQQYYIVAKVEASLQQEKVRGPFDGDHSCFFYGTIGNWSFDC
;
A
#
# COMPACT_ATOMS: atom_id res chain seq x y z
N MET A 1 -42.11 1.18 -27.84
CA MET A 1 -41.37 1.26 -26.56
C MET A 1 -40.25 0.21 -26.55
N LYS A 2 -39.08 0.50 -27.13
CA LYS A 2 -37.87 -0.36 -27.03
C LYS A 2 -36.58 0.45 -27.00
N LEU A 3 -36.52 1.61 -27.67
CA LEU A 3 -35.32 2.47 -27.68
C LEU A 3 -34.94 3.06 -26.32
N GLN A 4 -35.89 3.54 -25.50
CA GLN A 4 -35.57 4.16 -24.20
C GLN A 4 -34.83 3.21 -23.24
N SER A 5 -35.13 1.91 -23.28
CA SER A 5 -34.47 0.91 -22.45
C SER A 5 -33.02 0.68 -22.86
N PHE A 6 -32.72 0.73 -24.16
CA PHE A 6 -31.34 0.61 -24.67
C PHE A 6 -30.48 1.82 -24.28
N TYR A 7 -31.03 3.05 -24.31
CA TYR A 7 -30.30 4.25 -23.86
C TYR A 7 -30.00 4.22 -22.37
N LEU A 8 -30.93 3.76 -21.53
CA LEU A 8 -30.69 3.61 -20.09
C LEU A 8 -29.59 2.59 -19.80
N LEU A 9 -29.59 1.45 -20.50
CA LEU A 9 -28.54 0.44 -20.40
C LEU A 9 -27.19 0.97 -20.86
N THR A 10 -27.10 1.67 -21.99
CA THR A 10 -25.83 2.21 -22.48
C THR A 10 -25.28 3.33 -21.59
N ILE A 11 -26.14 4.20 -21.05
CA ILE A 11 -25.74 5.22 -20.06
C ILE A 11 -25.25 4.55 -18.77
N PHE A 12 -25.92 3.50 -18.29
CA PHE A 12 -25.50 2.75 -17.10
C PHE A 12 -24.12 2.08 -17.29
N PHE A 13 -23.88 1.43 -18.44
CA PHE A 13 -22.58 0.86 -18.77
C PHE A 13 -21.49 1.92 -18.95
N MET A 14 -21.81 3.09 -19.53
CA MET A 14 -20.88 4.22 -19.59
C MET A 14 -20.55 4.79 -18.21
N CYS A 15 -21.52 4.99 -17.33
CA CYS A 15 -21.27 5.44 -15.96
C CYS A 15 -20.40 4.46 -15.16
N LEU A 16 -20.55 3.16 -15.37
CA LEU A 16 -19.67 2.15 -14.76
C LEU A 16 -18.23 2.21 -15.28
N SER A 17 -18.02 2.61 -16.54
CA SER A 17 -16.68 2.73 -17.13
C SER A 17 -15.90 3.99 -16.72
N VAL A 18 -16.57 4.97 -16.10
CA VAL A 18 -15.96 6.26 -15.68
C VAL A 18 -15.59 6.27 -14.19
N LEU A 19 -15.78 5.16 -13.46
CA LEU A 19 -15.10 4.96 -12.18
C LEU A 19 -13.61 4.67 -12.46
N GLU A 20 -12.86 5.70 -12.84
CA GLU A 20 -11.41 5.66 -12.66
C GLU A 20 -11.18 5.49 -11.15
N SER A 21 -10.72 4.30 -10.77
CA SER A 21 -10.25 4.08 -9.41
C SER A 21 -9.02 4.95 -9.21
N GLN A 22 -9.19 6.14 -8.67
CA GLN A 22 -8.04 6.91 -8.23
C GLN A 22 -7.33 6.07 -7.15
N ALA A 23 -6.06 5.80 -7.39
CA ALA A 23 -5.23 4.99 -6.52
C ALA A 23 -4.02 5.80 -6.09
N TYR A 24 -3.70 5.72 -4.81
CA TYR A 24 -2.43 6.20 -4.27
C TYR A 24 -1.38 5.10 -4.35
N LYS A 25 -0.13 5.54 -4.39
CA LYS A 25 1.05 4.70 -4.44
C LYS A 25 1.98 4.98 -3.27
N ALA A 26 2.29 3.92 -2.53
CA ALA A 26 3.40 3.91 -1.57
C ALA A 26 4.61 3.20 -2.20
N THR A 27 5.75 3.90 -2.27
CA THR A 27 7.00 3.33 -2.78
C THR A 27 7.98 3.15 -1.62
N ILE A 28 8.48 1.93 -1.40
CA ILE A 28 9.47 1.64 -0.37
C ILE A 28 10.78 1.22 -1.01
N LYS A 29 11.83 2.03 -0.84
CA LYS A 29 13.19 1.65 -1.20
C LYS A 29 13.80 0.78 -0.12
N GLN A 30 14.29 -0.40 -0.51
CA GLN A 30 14.74 -1.44 0.42
C GLN A 30 16.23 -1.74 0.19
N THR A 31 17.01 -1.80 1.26
CA THR A 31 18.47 -1.97 1.16
C THR A 31 19.03 -3.08 2.03
N LEU A 32 18.17 -3.85 2.70
CA LEU A 32 18.56 -4.78 3.76
C LEU A 32 18.23 -6.22 3.42
N GLY A 33 19.24 -7.08 3.41
CA GLY A 33 19.10 -8.53 3.21
C GLY A 33 18.47 -9.27 4.41
N VAL A 34 17.40 -8.72 4.98
CA VAL A 34 16.62 -9.28 6.08
C VAL A 34 15.23 -9.65 5.57
N LEU A 35 14.59 -10.60 6.25
CA LEU A 35 13.19 -10.91 6.00
C LEU A 35 12.32 -9.81 6.62
N CYS A 36 11.52 -9.13 5.80
CA CYS A 36 10.66 -8.05 6.25
C CYS A 36 9.32 -8.06 5.49
N ARG A 37 8.40 -7.21 5.94
CA ARG A 37 7.09 -7.01 5.33
C ARG A 37 6.70 -5.55 5.42
N PHE A 38 5.99 -5.08 4.40
CA PHE A 38 5.41 -3.75 4.30
C PHE A 38 3.94 -3.85 3.96
N TRP A 39 3.10 -3.12 4.68
CA TRP A 39 1.68 -3.06 4.38
C TRP A 39 1.14 -1.66 4.61
N VAL A 40 -0.04 -1.40 4.05
CA VAL A 40 -0.76 -0.15 4.19
C VAL A 40 -1.99 -0.36 5.06
N GLU A 41 -2.23 0.57 5.98
CA GLU A 41 -3.40 0.61 6.85
C GLU A 41 -4.26 1.84 6.57
N ASP A 42 -5.57 1.70 6.71
CA ASP A 42 -6.52 2.82 6.72
C ASP A 42 -6.46 3.62 8.03
N ALA A 43 -7.26 4.68 8.13
CA ALA A 43 -7.39 5.51 9.33
C ALA A 43 -7.87 4.74 10.59
N ASN A 44 -8.43 3.54 10.43
CA ASN A 44 -8.88 2.66 11.50
C ASN A 44 -7.87 1.55 11.83
N HIS A 45 -6.65 1.61 11.27
CA HIS A 45 -5.61 0.58 11.40
C HIS A 45 -5.99 -0.79 10.82
N ASN A 46 -6.93 -0.82 9.86
CA ASN A 46 -7.21 -2.02 9.08
C ASN A 46 -6.22 -2.10 7.91
N ARG A 47 -5.65 -3.29 7.70
CA ARG A 47 -4.81 -3.52 6.52
C ARG A 47 -5.63 -3.49 5.24
N ILE A 48 -5.26 -2.63 4.32
CA ILE A 48 -5.95 -2.45 3.03
C ILE A 48 -5.11 -2.90 1.83
N ALA A 49 -3.77 -2.95 1.95
CA ALA A 49 -2.88 -3.38 0.87
C ALA A 49 -1.50 -3.82 1.36
N GLY A 50 -0.67 -4.34 0.44
CA GLY A 50 0.70 -4.77 0.69
C GLY A 50 0.81 -6.23 1.16
N ASP A 51 1.84 -6.53 1.94
CA ASP A 51 2.13 -7.90 2.37
C ASP A 51 1.05 -8.48 3.27
N GLY A 52 0.78 -9.77 3.07
CA GLY A 52 -0.11 -10.56 3.91
C GLY A 52 0.43 -10.80 5.31
N LYS A 53 -0.43 -11.34 6.18
CA LYS A 53 -0.01 -11.75 7.53
C LYS A 53 0.99 -12.91 7.36
N ARG A 54 2.20 -12.75 7.92
CA ARG A 54 3.33 -13.70 7.82
C ARG A 54 3.96 -13.84 6.43
N HIS A 55 3.62 -12.98 5.46
CA HIS A 55 4.26 -12.98 4.14
C HIS A 55 5.53 -12.13 4.20
N TYR A 56 6.57 -12.66 4.85
CA TYR A 56 7.88 -12.04 4.88
C TYR A 56 8.65 -12.35 3.60
N HIS A 57 9.41 -11.38 3.11
CA HIS A 57 10.28 -11.52 1.95
C HIS A 57 11.62 -10.85 2.21
N THR A 58 12.65 -11.17 1.45
CA THR A 58 13.95 -10.48 1.56
C THR A 58 13.80 -9.04 1.09
N CYS A 59 14.41 -8.10 1.82
CA CYS A 59 14.22 -6.66 1.63
C CYS A 59 15.45 -5.92 1.10
N ASP A 60 16.16 -6.53 0.15
CA ASP A 60 17.36 -6.04 -0.52
C ASP A 60 17.19 -5.94 -2.04
N GLY A 61 15.95 -5.95 -2.52
CA GLY A 61 15.60 -5.93 -3.92
C GLY A 61 15.25 -4.56 -4.48
N ALA A 62 14.55 -4.58 -5.60
CA ALA A 62 13.97 -3.38 -6.20
C ALA A 62 12.97 -2.69 -5.26
N ASP A 63 12.73 -1.41 -5.52
CA ASP A 63 11.73 -0.62 -4.81
C ASP A 63 10.38 -1.34 -4.85
N LYS A 64 9.74 -1.46 -3.67
CA LYS A 64 8.41 -2.04 -3.58
C LYS A 64 7.36 -0.97 -3.76
N VAL A 65 6.45 -1.24 -4.67
CA VAL A 65 5.31 -0.40 -4.97
C VAL A 65 4.06 -1.07 -4.42
N ILE A 66 3.29 -0.34 -3.62
CA ILE A 66 1.99 -0.77 -3.11
C ILE A 66 0.95 0.25 -3.58
N GLU A 67 0.01 -0.20 -4.40
CA GLU A 67 -1.09 0.61 -4.92
C GLU A 67 -2.39 0.27 -4.19
N PHE A 68 -3.18 1.29 -3.85
CA PHE A 68 -4.42 1.14 -3.07
C PHE A 68 -5.36 2.31 -3.33
N GLY A 69 -6.66 2.16 -3.01
CA GLY A 69 -7.65 3.20 -3.27
C GLY A 69 -7.40 4.46 -2.44
N ASN A 70 -7.66 5.64 -3.04
CA ASN A 70 -7.49 6.94 -2.41
C ASN A 70 -8.21 7.05 -1.06
N GLN A 71 -7.44 7.19 0.00
CA GLN A 71 -7.90 7.44 1.36
C GLN A 71 -6.70 7.86 2.22
N GLN A 72 -6.96 8.43 3.40
CA GLN A 72 -5.91 8.62 4.40
C GLN A 72 -5.35 7.27 4.82
N TYR A 73 -4.01 7.17 4.87
CA TYR A 73 -3.36 5.89 5.13
C TYR A 73 -2.09 6.01 5.95
N TYR A 74 -1.63 4.86 6.44
CA TYR A 74 -0.34 4.66 7.09
C TYR A 74 0.45 3.56 6.38
N ILE A 75 1.77 3.70 6.34
CA ILE A 75 2.67 2.65 5.86
C ILE A 75 3.33 2.01 7.07
N VAL A 76 3.27 0.67 7.14
CA VAL A 76 3.80 -0.10 8.25
C VAL A 76 4.90 -1.03 7.77
N ALA A 77 6.03 -1.02 8.49
CA ALA A 77 7.17 -1.91 8.26
C ALA A 77 7.36 -2.84 9.47
N LYS A 78 7.70 -4.11 9.19
CA LYS A 78 8.12 -5.07 10.22
C LYS A 78 9.20 -5.99 9.71
N VAL A 79 10.24 -6.19 10.52
CA VAL A 79 11.33 -7.12 10.26
C VAL A 79 11.11 -8.41 11.05
N GLU A 80 11.30 -9.56 10.40
CA GLU A 80 11.25 -10.87 11.04
C GLU A 80 12.44 -11.05 11.99
N ALA A 81 12.20 -11.68 13.15
CA ALA A 81 13.19 -11.89 14.21
C ALA A 81 13.87 -10.64 14.81
N SER A 82 13.45 -9.43 14.40
CA SER A 82 13.83 -8.20 15.10
C SER A 82 13.08 -8.07 16.42
N LEU A 83 13.76 -7.60 17.46
CA LEU A 83 13.13 -7.23 18.73
C LEU A 83 12.47 -5.85 18.69
N GLN A 84 12.69 -5.07 17.62
CA GLN A 84 12.02 -3.79 17.46
C GLN A 84 10.54 -3.99 17.14
N GLN A 85 9.72 -3.09 17.67
CA GLN A 85 8.32 -2.99 17.30
C GLN A 85 8.18 -2.59 15.82
N GLU A 86 7.00 -2.84 15.25
CA GLU A 86 6.68 -2.34 13.91
C GLU A 86 6.71 -0.81 13.87
N LYS A 87 7.13 -0.27 12.72
CA LYS A 87 7.22 1.18 12.53
C LYS A 87 6.11 1.60 11.59
N VAL A 88 5.30 2.52 12.09
CA VAL A 88 4.17 3.12 11.39
C VAL A 88 4.56 4.53 10.95
N ARG A 89 4.21 4.91 9.72
CA ARG A 89 4.46 6.23 9.13
C ARG A 89 3.19 6.77 8.49
N GLY A 90 2.97 8.07 8.63
CA GLY A 90 1.74 8.74 8.25
C GLY A 90 1.14 9.53 9.43
N PRO A 91 -0.12 10.00 9.29
CA PRO A 91 -1.00 9.77 8.14
C PRO A 91 -0.50 10.45 6.86
N PHE A 92 -0.87 9.88 5.72
CA PHE A 92 -0.61 10.43 4.38
C PHE A 92 -1.91 10.54 3.58
N ASP A 93 -1.98 11.54 2.71
CA ASP A 93 -3.13 11.85 1.84
C ASP A 93 -2.66 12.10 0.39
N GLY A 94 -1.91 11.15 -0.17
CA GLY A 94 -1.32 11.21 -1.50
C GLY A 94 -0.22 10.17 -1.70
N ASP A 95 0.39 10.15 -2.89
CA ASP A 95 1.55 9.30 -3.15
C ASP A 95 2.71 9.64 -2.21
N HIS A 96 3.39 8.61 -1.72
CA HIS A 96 4.49 8.80 -0.79
C HIS A 96 5.62 7.78 -1.00
N SER A 97 6.85 8.20 -0.69
CA SER A 97 8.05 7.36 -0.81
C SER A 97 8.73 7.24 0.55
N CYS A 98 9.14 6.02 0.89
CA CYS A 98 9.82 5.71 2.13
C CYS A 98 11.14 4.98 1.87
N PHE A 99 12.06 5.07 2.82
CA PHE A 99 13.36 4.44 2.79
C PHE A 99 13.57 3.50 3.99
N PHE A 100 13.91 2.25 3.70
CA PHE A 100 14.17 1.19 4.67
C PHE A 100 15.64 0.77 4.64
N TYR A 101 16.34 0.97 5.77
CA TYR A 101 17.80 0.81 5.91
C TYR A 101 18.23 0.45 7.34
N GLY A 102 19.50 0.14 7.57
CA GLY A 102 20.05 -0.32 8.86
C GLY A 102 20.38 -1.82 8.91
N THR A 103 19.99 -2.52 9.97
CA THR A 103 20.29 -3.95 10.24
C THR A 103 19.13 -4.64 10.96
N ILE A 104 19.13 -5.98 11.07
CA ILE A 104 18.06 -6.73 11.76
C ILE A 104 17.81 -6.26 13.21
N GLY A 105 18.88 -5.93 13.96
CA GLY A 105 18.80 -5.44 15.34
C GLY A 105 18.56 -3.94 15.45
N ASN A 106 18.94 -3.18 14.41
CA ASN A 106 18.80 -1.73 14.38
C ASN A 106 18.46 -1.23 12.97
N TRP A 107 17.18 -1.27 12.61
CA TRP A 107 16.67 -0.80 11.32
C TRP A 107 15.92 0.51 11.48
N SER A 108 15.86 1.30 10.41
CA SER A 108 15.13 2.55 10.29
C SER A 108 14.14 2.46 9.14
N PHE A 109 13.08 3.27 9.23
CA PHE A 109 12.05 3.34 8.22
C PHE A 109 11.57 4.79 8.16
N ASP A 110 11.98 5.53 7.15
CA ASP A 110 11.78 6.97 7.07
C ASP A 110 10.97 7.33 5.83
N CYS A 111 10.02 8.23 6.05
CA CYS A 111 9.06 8.79 5.11
C CYS A 111 8.96 10.27 5.57
#